data_AF-A0A8S2XIW8-F1
#
_entry.id   AF-A0A8S2XIW8-F1
#
_cell.length_a   1.000
_cell.length_b   1.000
_cell.length_c   1.000
_cell.angle_alpha   90.00
_cell.angle_beta   90.00
_cell.angle_gamma   90.00
#
_symmetry.space_group_name_H-M   'P 1'
#
loop_
_entity.id
_entity.type
_entity.pdbx_description
1 polymer ?
#
loop_
_entity_poly.entity_id
_entity_poly.type
_entity_poly.pdbx_seq_one_letter_code
_entity_poly.pdbx_strand_id
1 'polypeptide(L)' 'MILSIILIFALHQIKNYGVAADIDDVSGQLTLIRVYYNMPGLSAVAFKKGEIIAQGASGY' A
#
# COMPACT_ATOMS: atom_id res chain seq x y z
N MET A 1 -7.05 -17.36 4.43
CA MET A 1 -5.95 -17.28 5.42
C MET A 1 -4.64 -16.78 4.82
N ILE A 2 -4.26 -17.19 3.60
CA ILE A 2 -3.02 -16.74 2.93
C ILE A 2 -3.03 -15.23 2.61
N LEU A 3 -4.16 -14.67 2.20
CA LEU A 3 -4.31 -13.23 1.88
C LEU A 3 -4.00 -12.32 3.08
N SER A 4 -4.37 -12.76 4.29
CA SER A 4 -4.15 -12.03 5.54
C SER A 4 -2.66 -11.96 5.91
N ILE A 5 -1.90 -13.01 5.61
CA ILE A 5 -0.47 -13.10 5.92
C ILE A 5 0.34 -12.17 5.00
N ILE A 6 -0.02 -12.12 3.71
CA ILE A 6 0.61 -11.22 2.72
C ILE A 6 0.40 -9.75 3.12
N LEU A 7 -0.82 -9.39 3.56
CA LEU A 7 -1.16 -8.05 4.01
C LEU A 7 -0.35 -7.64 5.26
N ILE A 8 -0.21 -8.56 6.23
CA ILE A 8 0.55 -8.31 7.46
C ILE A 8 2.04 -8.15 7.15
N PHE A 9 2.60 -8.97 6.25
CA PHE A 9 4.00 -8.87 5.87
C PHE A 9 4.31 -7.56 5.12
N ALA A 10 3.43 -7.14 4.21
CA ALA A 10 3.54 -5.85 3.53
C ALA A 10 3.49 -4.67 4.51
N LEU A 11 2.57 -4.70 5.49
CA LEU A 11 2.48 -3.68 6.54
C LEU A 11 3.70 -3.67 7.47
N HIS A 12 4.31 -4.83 7.71
CA HIS A 12 5.51 -4.94 8.53
C HIS A 12 6.75 -4.35 7.83
N GLN A 13 6.88 -4.54 6.51
CA GLN A 13 7.94 -3.91 5.72
C GLN A 13 7.81 -2.38 5.71
N ILE A 14 6.58 -1.85 5.60
CA ILE A 14 6.33 -0.40 5.62
C ILE A 14 6.76 0.26 6.94
N LYS A 15 6.66 -0.45 8.08
CA LYS A 15 7.10 0.09 9.38
C LYS A 15 8.62 0.14 9.56
N ASN A 16 9.37 -0.76 8.92
CA ASN A 16 10.83 -0.87 9.10
C ASN A 16 11.62 0.01 8.13
N TYR A 17 11.03 0.40 7.00
CA TYR A 17 11.57 1.49 6.20
C TYR A 17 11.09 2.80 6.83
N GLY A 18 11.96 3.45 7.61
CA GLY A 18 11.77 4.75 8.24
C GLY A 18 11.59 5.91 7.26
N VAL A 19 10.69 5.75 6.30
CA VAL A 19 10.19 6.80 5.43
C VAL A 19 8.95 7.31 6.14
N ALA A 20 9.06 8.52 6.68
CA ALA A 20 7.89 9.38 6.87
C ALA A 20 7.29 9.59 5.47
N ALA A 21 6.59 8.58 4.97
CA ALA A 21 5.79 8.71 3.78
C ALA A 21 4.66 9.61 4.22
N ASP A 22 4.69 10.84 3.71
CA ASP A 22 3.50 11.67 3.73
C ASP A 22 2.35 10.78 3.29
N ILE A 23 1.32 10.72 4.13
CA ILE A 23 0.10 9.95 3.88
C ILE A 23 -0.49 10.32 2.51
N ASP A 24 -0.08 11.46 1.95
CA ASP A 24 -0.45 11.98 0.66
C ASP A 24 0.10 11.19 -0.55
N ASP A 25 1.19 10.40 -0.43
CA ASP A 25 1.77 9.65 -1.58
C ASP A 25 1.62 8.12 -1.50
N VAL A 26 0.41 7.65 -1.19
CA VAL A 26 0.05 6.22 -1.29
C VAL A 26 0.28 5.69 -2.71
N SER A 27 0.02 6.50 -3.74
CA SER A 27 0.16 6.11 -5.15
C SER A 27 1.62 5.86 -5.57
N GLY A 28 2.57 6.66 -5.07
CA GLY A 28 4.00 6.45 -5.28
C GLY A 28 4.48 5.13 -4.68
N GLN A 29 4.04 4.81 -3.46
CA GLN A 29 4.34 3.52 -2.81
C GLN A 29 3.75 2.34 -3.59
N LEU A 30 2.48 2.45 -4.02
CA LEU A 30 1.84 1.40 -4.82
C LEU A 30 2.56 1.20 -6.16
N THR A 31 3.13 2.25 -6.74
CA THR A 31 3.92 2.16 -7.97
C THR A 31 5.22 1.39 -7.75
N LEU A 32 5.93 1.62 -6.65
CA LEU A 32 7.15 0.87 -6.31
C LEU A 32 6.85 -0.63 -6.16
N ILE A 33 5.79 -0.98 -5.43
CA ILE A 33 5.35 -2.37 -5.25
C ILE A 33 4.97 -2.99 -6.60
N ARG A 34 4.17 -2.25 -7.40
CA ARG A 34 3.73 -2.70 -8.73
C ARG A 34 4.92 -3.04 -9.63
N VAL A 35 5.92 -2.15 -9.70
CA VAL A 35 7.12 -2.33 -10.51
C VAL A 35 7.98 -3.48 -9.99
N TYR A 36 8.20 -3.55 -8.67
CA TYR A 36 9.05 -4.59 -8.07
C TYR A 36 8.50 -6.00 -8.29
N TYR A 37 7.18 -6.18 -8.17
CA TYR A 37 6.52 -7.48 -8.34
C TYR A 37 5.95 -7.70 -9.75
N ASN A 38 6.23 -6.80 -10.70
CA ASN A 38 5.73 -6.85 -12.08
C ASN A 38 4.21 -7.08 -12.17
N MET A 39 3.44 -6.33 -11.38
CA MET A 39 1.98 -6.41 -11.35
C MET A 39 1.36 -5.46 -12.40
N PRO A 40 0.24 -5.83 -13.03
CA PRO A 40 -0.44 -4.95 -14.00
C PRO A 40 -1.09 -3.73 -13.33
N GLY A 41 -1.71 -3.94 -12.18
CA GLY A 41 -2.39 -2.89 -11.42
C GLY A 41 -2.46 -3.19 -9.92
N LEU A 42 -2.51 -2.14 -9.12
CA LEU A 42 -2.57 -2.20 -7.67
C LEU A 42 -3.39 -1.01 -7.12
N SER A 43 -4.24 -1.26 -6.13
CA SER A 43 -4.99 -0.22 -5.44
C SER A 43 -5.04 -0.49 -3.94
N ALA A 44 -4.99 0.56 -3.13
CA ALA A 44 -5.15 0.46 -1.67
C ALA A 44 -6.02 1.60 -1.15
N VAL A 45 -6.81 1.28 -0.11
CA VAL A 45 -7.66 2.24 0.61
C VAL A 45 -7.52 1.97 2.11
N ALA A 46 -7.35 3.03 2.88
CA ALA A 46 -7.26 2.99 4.33
C ALA A 46 -8.50 3.63 4.96
N PHE A 47 -9.11 2.93 5.92
CA PHE A 47 -10.29 3.39 6.64
C PHE A 47 -9.97 3.63 8.12
N LYS A 48 -10.57 4.67 8.71
CA LYS A 48 -10.56 4.93 10.15
C LYS A 48 -11.97 5.32 10.59
N LYS A 49 -12.55 4.54 11.50
CA LYS A 49 -13.91 4.76 12.02
C LYS A 49 -14.99 4.87 10.92
N GLY A 50 -14.84 4.12 9.83
CA GLY A 50 -15.79 4.13 8.71
C GLY A 50 -15.51 5.21 7.66
N GLU A 51 -14.56 6.11 7.89
CA GLU A 51 -14.15 7.14 6.92
C GLU A 51 -12.89 6.71 6.18
N ILE A 52 -12.80 7.05 4.89
CA ILE A 52 -11.57 6.87 4.11
C ILE A 52 -10.59 7.98 4.53
N ILE A 53 -9.41 7.58 4.99
CA ILE A 53 -8.35 8.51 5.39
C ILE A 53 -7.19 8.57 4.40
N ALA A 54 -7.08 7.58 3.52
CA ALA A 54 -6.11 7.57 2.43
C ALA A 54 -6.55 6.60 1.33
N GLN A 55 -6.25 6.90 0.08
CA GLN A 55 -6.49 6.02 -1.05
C GLN A 55 -5.43 6.24 -2.13
N GLY A 56 -5.12 5.19 -2.88
CA GLY A 56 -4.20 5.28 -4.02
C GLY A 56 -4.40 4.12 -4.99
N ALA A 57 -3.99 4.36 -6.23
CA ALA A 57 -3.98 3.35 -7.27
C ALA A 57 -2.77 3.54 -8.20
N SER A 58 -2.30 2.45 -8.79
CA SER A 58 -1.20 2.44 -9.73
C SER A 58 -1.36 1.32 -10.75
N GLY A 59 -1.33 1.67 -12.04
CA GLY A 59 -1.47 0.72 -13.15
C GLY A 59 -2.93 0.47 -13.55
N TYR A 60 -3.13 -0.26 -14.65
CA TYR A 60 -4.41 -0.57 -15.29
C TYR A 60 -4.47 -2.04 -15.69
#